data_AF-A0A8T4RTI9-F1
#
_entry.id   AF-A0A8T4RTI9-F1
#
_cell.length_a   1.000
_cell.length_b   1.000
_cell.length_c   1.000
_cell.angle_alpha   90.00
_cell.angle_beta   90.00
_cell.angle_gamma   90.00
#
_symmetry.space_group_name_H-M   'P 1'
#
loop_
_entity.id
_entity.type
_entity.pdbx_description
1 polymer ?
#
loop_
_entity_poly.entity_id
_entity_poly.type
_entity_poly.pdbx_seq_one_letter_code
_entity_poly.pdbx_strand_id
1 'polypeptide(L)'
;MLRILRNIFVKKADENEEVGLENLEAWLNKKEEELAKRLDDGTKRIKGEIADEINNCSRLLGELESAELMNTKIPHRAKQVIYGNRQAYARKIESFIDGISFDGSNYNKLLEDCDNFDSSLDRIAKATLKGYTILQESFADESSKIAASIREMDVLVRKLRGLILSSKIDSVLKSKELLGDASSKISRKQKIMSEIDSGHKRLEELKKSRDALEKEKADLMNSKDLSKLYELNGKSALLEREINSNKNALTSSFSALEKALKKYSRVAFESQKLAERYLEDPLGAMLHDHGLEILKLLEGVKKAIDSGSIILDDKKRQKSLEVLQSLDRDFFAAFLERHRSLSKEREDVNSSIRGIGIMKEIGALEEKSASLLDSIERIRNGIESMKNDGEKIVPEMLKKCLENDINALLGESISII
;
A
#
# COMPACT_ATOMS: atom_id res chain seq x y z
N MET A 1 -45.58 57.03 -18.39
CA MET A 1 -45.51 55.96 -19.40
C MET A 1 -44.09 55.43 -19.64
N LEU A 2 -43.09 56.27 -19.93
CA LEU A 2 -41.68 55.81 -20.13
C LEU A 2 -41.02 55.14 -18.91
N ARG A 3 -41.48 55.42 -17.68
CA ARG A 3 -41.00 54.76 -16.44
C ARG A 3 -41.55 53.34 -16.26
N ILE A 4 -42.72 53.04 -16.83
CA ILE A 4 -43.36 51.71 -16.77
C ILE A 4 -42.72 50.78 -17.81
N LEU A 5 -42.40 51.29 -19.00
CA LEU A 5 -41.67 50.54 -20.03
C LEU A 5 -40.22 50.22 -19.63
N ARG A 6 -39.59 51.04 -18.78
CA ARG A 6 -38.25 50.74 -18.23
C ARG A 6 -38.26 49.50 -17.32
N ASN A 7 -39.34 49.24 -16.60
CA ASN A 7 -39.46 48.06 -15.73
C ASN A 7 -39.81 46.76 -16.49
N ILE A 8 -40.19 46.85 -17.77
CA ILE A 8 -40.44 45.67 -18.62
C ILE A 8 -39.15 45.22 -19.34
N PHE A 9 -38.17 46.14 -19.52
CA PHE A 9 -36.91 45.88 -20.21
C PHE A 9 -35.66 45.84 -19.31
N VAL A 10 -35.80 46.06 -18.00
CA VAL A 10 -34.77 45.59 -17.07
C VAL A 10 -34.95 44.08 -16.97
N LYS A 11 -34.22 43.34 -17.83
CA LYS A 11 -33.80 41.97 -17.49
C LYS A 11 -33.44 42.01 -16.01
N LYS A 12 -34.18 41.30 -15.15
CA LYS A 12 -33.62 40.90 -13.85
C LYS A 12 -32.23 40.37 -14.20
N ALA A 13 -31.19 41.03 -13.70
CA ALA A 13 -29.87 40.42 -13.72
C ALA A 13 -30.08 39.02 -13.15
N ASP A 14 -29.67 37.98 -13.88
CA ASP A 14 -29.79 36.60 -13.41
C ASP A 14 -29.20 36.57 -11.99
N GLU A 15 -30.07 36.46 -10.99
CA GLU A 15 -29.64 36.30 -9.60
C GLU A 15 -29.00 34.92 -9.58
N ASN A 16 -27.67 34.87 -9.52
CA ASN A 16 -26.94 33.61 -9.41
C ASN A 16 -27.48 32.85 -8.20
N GLU A 17 -28.01 31.66 -8.43
CA GLU A 17 -28.50 30.83 -7.34
C GLU A 17 -27.27 30.27 -6.60
N GLU A 18 -27.08 30.67 -5.35
CA GLU A 18 -25.99 30.15 -4.51
C GLU A 18 -26.40 28.79 -3.92
N VAL A 19 -25.63 27.76 -4.23
CA VAL A 19 -25.88 26.38 -3.79
C VAL A 19 -24.62 25.84 -3.10
N GLY A 20 -24.72 25.49 -1.82
CA GLY A 20 -23.64 24.81 -1.12
C GLY A 20 -23.36 23.44 -1.75
N LEU A 21 -22.08 23.05 -1.85
CA LEU A 21 -21.68 21.77 -2.46
C LEU A 21 -22.43 20.57 -1.84
N GLU A 22 -22.64 20.60 -0.52
CA GLU A 22 -23.38 19.59 0.24
C GLU A 22 -24.88 19.51 -0.10
N ASN A 23 -25.44 20.59 -0.64
CA ASN A 23 -26.85 20.68 -1.04
C ASN A 23 -27.05 20.50 -2.55
N LEU A 24 -25.96 20.44 -3.33
CA LEU A 24 -26.01 20.42 -4.78
C LEU A 24 -26.69 19.14 -5.33
N GLU A 25 -26.52 18.00 -4.65
CA GLU A 25 -27.22 16.76 -5.01
C GLU A 25 -28.75 16.91 -4.85
N ALA A 26 -29.18 17.46 -3.71
CA ALA A 26 -30.59 17.71 -3.44
C ALA A 26 -31.19 18.72 -4.43
N TRP A 27 -30.41 19.74 -4.80
CA TRP A 27 -30.78 20.72 -5.82
C TRP A 27 -30.96 20.07 -7.19
N LEU A 28 -30.02 19.23 -7.63
CA LEU A 28 -30.12 18.46 -8.89
C LEU A 28 -31.31 17.48 -8.87
N ASN A 29 -31.58 16.82 -7.75
CA ASN A 29 -32.74 15.94 -7.59
C ASN A 29 -34.06 16.70 -7.78
N LYS A 30 -34.18 17.88 -7.16
CA LYS A 30 -35.35 18.74 -7.33
C LYS A 30 -35.54 19.18 -8.78
N LYS A 31 -34.46 19.56 -9.47
CA LYS A 31 -34.50 19.90 -10.90
C LYS A 31 -34.94 18.73 -11.76
N GLU A 32 -34.42 17.53 -11.50
CA GLU A 32 -34.86 16.33 -12.20
C GLU A 32 -36.36 16.07 -12.01
N GLU A 33 -36.86 16.16 -10.77
CA GLU A 33 -38.29 15.97 -10.49
C GLU A 33 -39.18 17.00 -11.21
N GLU A 34 -38.76 18.27 -11.23
CA GLU A 34 -39.49 19.34 -11.94
C GLU A 34 -39.52 19.10 -13.46
N LEU A 35 -38.39 18.68 -14.04
CA LEU A 35 -38.30 18.36 -15.46
C LEU A 35 -39.07 17.07 -15.81
N ALA A 36 -39.00 16.05 -14.96
CA ALA A 36 -39.73 14.79 -15.13
C ALA A 36 -41.25 15.01 -15.10
N LYS A 37 -41.76 15.84 -14.17
CA LYS A 37 -43.19 16.20 -14.14
C LYS A 37 -43.65 16.89 -15.42
N ARG A 38 -42.87 17.86 -15.92
CA ARG A 38 -43.17 18.55 -17.20
C ARG A 38 -43.14 17.59 -18.38
N LEU A 39 -42.21 16.64 -18.38
CA LEU A 39 -42.10 15.61 -19.41
C LEU A 39 -43.28 14.61 -19.35
N ASP A 40 -43.70 14.20 -18.17
CA ASP A 40 -44.82 13.26 -17.98
C ASP A 40 -46.13 13.79 -18.60
N ASP A 41 -46.46 15.06 -18.36
CA ASP A 41 -47.65 15.68 -18.96
C ASP A 41 -47.61 15.70 -20.50
N GLY A 42 -46.47 16.07 -21.07
CA GLY A 42 -46.31 16.14 -22.53
C GLY A 42 -46.25 14.75 -23.19
N THR A 43 -45.61 13.78 -22.54
CA THR A 43 -45.50 12.41 -23.05
C THR A 43 -46.85 11.68 -22.98
N LYS A 44 -47.62 11.82 -21.90
CA LYS A 44 -48.98 11.26 -21.78
C LYS A 44 -49.89 11.70 -22.93
N ARG A 45 -49.85 12.99 -23.27
CA ARG A 45 -50.61 13.52 -24.39
C ARG A 45 -50.23 12.87 -25.71
N ILE A 46 -48.93 12.83 -26.04
CA ILE A 46 -48.47 12.27 -27.32
C ILE A 46 -48.72 10.75 -27.38
N LYS A 47 -48.54 10.03 -26.27
CA LYS A 47 -48.91 8.60 -26.18
C LYS A 47 -50.40 8.38 -26.47
N GLY A 48 -51.27 9.26 -25.98
CA GLY A 48 -52.70 9.26 -26.31
C GLY A 48 -52.94 9.48 -27.81
N GLU A 49 -52.29 10.49 -28.40
CA GLU A 49 -52.36 10.77 -29.85
C GLU A 49 -51.90 9.54 -30.67
N ILE A 50 -50.85 8.82 -30.24
CA ILE A 50 -50.37 7.59 -30.89
C ILE A 50 -51.40 6.46 -30.76
N ALA A 51 -51.97 6.25 -29.58
CA ALA A 51 -52.97 5.20 -29.34
C ALA A 51 -54.24 5.44 -30.17
N ASP A 52 -54.68 6.69 -30.31
CA ASP A 52 -55.80 7.07 -31.16
C ASP A 52 -55.49 6.77 -32.64
N GLU A 53 -54.27 7.05 -33.09
CA GLU A 53 -53.85 6.76 -34.47
C GLU A 53 -53.71 5.24 -34.73
N ILE A 54 -53.26 4.46 -33.74
CA ILE A 54 -53.28 2.99 -33.80
C ILE A 54 -54.71 2.47 -34.01
N ASN A 55 -55.67 2.96 -33.22
CA ASN A 55 -57.08 2.59 -33.35
C ASN A 55 -57.66 3.00 -34.71
N ASN A 56 -57.27 4.18 -35.21
CA ASN A 56 -57.65 4.62 -36.56
C ASN A 56 -57.09 3.69 -37.65
N CYS A 57 -55.84 3.28 -37.55
CA CYS A 57 -55.23 2.32 -38.47
C CYS A 57 -55.95 0.97 -38.46
N SER A 58 -56.26 0.43 -37.28
CA SER A 58 -57.05 -0.80 -37.13
C SER A 58 -58.41 -0.72 -37.82
N ARG A 59 -59.10 0.43 -37.67
CA ARG A 59 -60.37 0.69 -38.36
C ARG A 59 -60.20 0.72 -39.88
N LEU A 60 -59.15 1.39 -40.39
CA LEU A 60 -58.83 1.46 -41.82
C LEU A 60 -58.46 0.09 -42.42
N LEU A 61 -57.82 -0.79 -41.63
CA LEU A 61 -57.59 -2.18 -42.04
C LEU A 61 -58.91 -2.94 -42.25
N GLY A 62 -59.88 -2.76 -41.35
CA GLY A 62 -61.22 -3.34 -41.51
C GLY A 62 -61.95 -2.81 -42.76
N GLU A 63 -61.78 -1.53 -43.09
CA GLU A 63 -62.29 -0.96 -44.36
C GLU A 63 -61.64 -1.62 -45.57
N LEU A 64 -60.30 -1.77 -45.58
CA LEU A 64 -59.59 -2.44 -46.67
C LEU A 64 -60.05 -3.89 -46.86
N GLU A 65 -60.25 -4.63 -45.76
CA GLU A 65 -60.68 -6.03 -45.82
C GLU A 65 -62.11 -6.20 -46.37
N SER A 66 -63.00 -5.26 -46.06
CA SER A 66 -64.39 -5.25 -46.52
C SER A 66 -64.60 -4.59 -47.89
N ALA A 67 -63.60 -3.86 -48.42
CA ALA A 67 -63.69 -3.19 -49.71
C ALA A 67 -63.91 -4.17 -50.88
N GLU A 68 -64.75 -3.74 -51.84
CA GLU A 68 -65.08 -4.51 -53.05
C GLU A 68 -64.29 -4.00 -54.28
N LEU A 69 -64.04 -4.90 -55.23
CA LEU A 69 -63.35 -4.53 -56.48
C LEU A 69 -64.27 -3.69 -57.37
N MET A 70 -63.89 -2.44 -57.63
CA MET A 70 -64.66 -1.55 -58.52
C MET A 70 -64.78 -2.07 -59.96
N ASN A 71 -63.74 -2.77 -60.45
CA ASN A 71 -63.78 -3.43 -61.75
C ASN A 71 -64.06 -4.94 -61.58
N THR A 72 -65.29 -5.35 -61.92
CA THR A 72 -65.71 -6.74 -61.81
C THR A 72 -65.23 -7.63 -62.96
N LYS A 73 -64.76 -7.04 -64.08
CA LYS A 73 -64.28 -7.70 -65.31
C LYS A 73 -62.78 -8.05 -65.28
N ILE A 74 -62.28 -8.49 -64.13
CA ILE A 74 -60.89 -8.90 -63.95
C ILE A 74 -60.78 -10.44 -64.04
N PRO A 75 -59.75 -11.00 -64.71
CA PRO A 75 -59.52 -12.45 -64.73
C PRO A 75 -59.44 -13.05 -63.33
N HIS A 76 -59.99 -14.25 -63.15
CA HIS A 76 -60.04 -14.93 -61.83
C HIS A 76 -58.66 -15.03 -61.15
N ARG A 77 -57.61 -15.33 -61.92
CA ARG A 77 -56.24 -15.41 -61.42
C ARG A 77 -55.73 -14.08 -60.86
N ALA A 78 -56.08 -12.95 -61.48
CA ALA A 78 -55.71 -11.62 -60.99
C ALA A 78 -56.50 -11.26 -59.72
N LYS A 79 -57.80 -11.62 -59.62
CA LYS A 79 -58.58 -11.47 -58.37
C LYS A 79 -57.92 -12.22 -57.20
N GLN A 80 -57.48 -13.46 -57.42
CA GLN A 80 -56.77 -14.24 -56.38
C GLN A 80 -55.48 -13.57 -55.92
N VAL A 81 -54.69 -13.02 -56.85
CA VAL A 81 -53.45 -12.30 -56.52
C VAL A 81 -53.75 -11.05 -55.68
N ILE A 82 -54.74 -10.26 -56.08
CA ILE A 82 -55.12 -9.03 -55.37
C ILE A 82 -55.60 -9.35 -53.95
N TYR A 83 -56.56 -10.28 -53.78
CA TYR A 83 -57.07 -10.65 -52.47
C TYR A 83 -56.02 -11.31 -51.57
N GLY A 84 -55.14 -12.14 -52.12
CA GLY A 84 -54.03 -12.73 -51.39
C GLY A 84 -53.04 -11.68 -50.86
N ASN A 85 -52.69 -10.68 -51.68
CA ASN A 85 -51.84 -9.58 -51.24
C ASN A 85 -52.54 -8.67 -50.23
N ARG A 86 -53.86 -8.45 -50.37
CA ARG A 86 -54.67 -7.71 -49.40
C ARG A 86 -54.60 -8.32 -48.01
N GLN A 87 -54.88 -9.62 -47.92
CA GLN A 87 -54.85 -10.33 -46.64
C GLN A 87 -53.44 -10.38 -46.05
N ALA A 88 -52.41 -10.60 -46.88
CA ALA A 88 -51.03 -10.61 -46.42
C ALA A 88 -50.54 -9.23 -45.98
N TYR A 89 -50.98 -8.16 -46.64
CA TYR A 89 -50.70 -6.78 -46.26
C TYR A 89 -51.39 -6.44 -44.94
N ALA A 90 -52.70 -6.67 -44.85
CA ALA A 90 -53.50 -6.35 -43.66
C ALA A 90 -52.93 -7.01 -42.40
N ARG A 91 -52.68 -8.33 -42.43
CA ARG A 91 -52.08 -9.07 -41.31
C ARG A 91 -50.71 -8.55 -40.88
N LYS A 92 -49.90 -8.09 -41.82
CA LYS A 92 -48.57 -7.54 -41.51
C LYS A 92 -48.69 -6.19 -40.83
N ILE A 93 -49.60 -5.31 -41.28
CA ILE A 93 -49.85 -4.03 -40.63
C ILE A 93 -50.49 -4.23 -39.25
N GLU A 94 -51.46 -5.14 -39.13
CA GLU A 94 -52.08 -5.52 -37.86
C GLU A 94 -51.04 -5.99 -36.84
N SER A 95 -50.17 -6.94 -37.23
CA SER A 95 -49.06 -7.38 -36.37
C SER A 95 -48.06 -6.27 -36.02
N PHE A 96 -47.92 -5.25 -36.88
CA PHE A 96 -47.05 -4.11 -36.58
C PHE A 96 -47.69 -3.21 -35.53
N ILE A 97 -48.96 -2.81 -35.71
CA ILE A 97 -49.64 -1.90 -34.78
C ILE A 97 -49.90 -2.56 -33.42
N ASP A 98 -50.18 -3.87 -33.37
CA ASP A 98 -50.31 -4.65 -32.13
C ASP A 98 -48.97 -4.72 -31.35
N GLY A 99 -47.85 -4.61 -32.06
CA GLY A 99 -46.51 -4.62 -31.47
C GLY A 99 -46.05 -3.26 -30.95
N ILE A 100 -46.79 -2.18 -31.21
CA ILE A 100 -46.44 -0.84 -30.74
C ILE A 100 -46.86 -0.73 -29.26
N SER A 101 -45.88 -0.56 -28.38
CA SER A 101 -46.12 -0.19 -26.99
C SER A 101 -45.18 0.92 -26.55
N PHE A 102 -45.71 1.85 -25.74
CA PHE A 102 -44.99 2.95 -25.11
C PHE A 102 -45.19 2.89 -23.59
N ASP A 103 -44.81 1.78 -22.98
CA ASP A 103 -44.95 1.51 -21.54
C ASP A 103 -43.79 2.07 -20.70
N GLY A 104 -42.81 2.72 -21.34
CA GLY A 104 -41.68 3.35 -20.66
C GLY A 104 -42.14 4.30 -19.55
N SER A 105 -41.70 4.00 -18.32
CA SER A 105 -42.04 4.74 -17.10
C SER A 105 -41.01 5.81 -16.74
N ASN A 106 -39.90 5.90 -17.47
CA ASN A 106 -38.84 6.88 -17.26
C ASN A 106 -38.21 7.31 -18.59
N TYR A 107 -37.41 8.37 -18.54
CA TYR A 107 -36.73 8.98 -19.69
C TYR A 107 -36.03 7.96 -20.60
N ASN A 108 -35.20 7.08 -20.04
CA ASN A 108 -34.41 6.11 -20.83
C ASN A 108 -35.29 5.08 -21.53
N LYS A 109 -36.28 4.52 -20.83
CA LYS A 109 -37.20 3.53 -21.41
C LYS A 109 -38.06 4.14 -22.51
N LEU A 110 -38.48 5.40 -22.36
CA LEU A 110 -39.25 6.08 -23.41
C LEU A 110 -38.46 6.30 -24.70
N LEU A 111 -37.15 6.56 -24.60
CA LEU A 111 -36.27 6.62 -25.78
C LEU A 111 -36.12 5.25 -26.43
N GLU A 112 -35.96 4.20 -25.63
CA GLU A 112 -35.90 2.82 -26.10
C GLU A 112 -37.19 2.42 -26.85
N ASP A 113 -38.37 2.80 -26.33
CA ASP A 113 -39.65 2.59 -27.01
C ASP A 113 -39.68 3.27 -28.39
N CYS A 114 -39.14 4.50 -28.50
CA CYS A 114 -39.02 5.21 -29.78
C CYS A 114 -38.07 4.49 -30.76
N ASP A 115 -36.93 3.98 -30.28
CA ASP A 115 -35.97 3.22 -31.10
C ASP A 115 -36.57 1.89 -31.60
N ASN A 116 -37.37 1.24 -30.75
CA ASN A 116 -38.08 0.01 -31.08
C ASN A 116 -39.17 0.25 -32.15
N PHE A 117 -39.89 1.37 -32.06
CA PHE A 117 -40.84 1.78 -33.08
C PHE A 117 -40.14 2.02 -34.43
N ASP A 118 -39.06 2.81 -34.46
CA ASP A 118 -38.32 3.12 -35.69
C ASP A 118 -37.82 1.84 -36.38
N SER A 119 -37.27 0.91 -35.59
CA SER A 119 -36.81 -0.40 -36.07
C SER A 119 -37.95 -1.25 -36.64
N SER A 120 -39.12 -1.21 -36.00
CA SER A 120 -40.31 -1.94 -36.44
C SER A 120 -40.92 -1.33 -37.70
N LEU A 121 -40.92 0.00 -37.81
CA LEU A 121 -41.38 0.76 -38.97
C LEU A 121 -40.55 0.42 -40.23
N ASP A 122 -39.23 0.39 -40.09
CA ASP A 122 -38.33 0.02 -41.19
C ASP A 122 -38.56 -1.41 -41.68
N ARG A 123 -38.80 -2.33 -40.74
CA ARG A 123 -39.09 -3.74 -41.06
C ARG A 123 -40.43 -3.88 -41.79
N ILE A 124 -41.46 -3.19 -41.33
CA ILE A 124 -42.80 -3.29 -41.95
C ILE A 124 -42.82 -2.63 -43.33
N ALA A 125 -42.14 -1.49 -43.52
CA ALA A 125 -42.04 -0.82 -44.81
C ALA A 125 -41.46 -1.75 -45.89
N LYS A 126 -40.38 -2.47 -45.58
CA LYS A 126 -39.77 -3.47 -46.50
C LYS A 126 -40.71 -4.66 -46.74
N ALA A 127 -41.37 -5.15 -45.69
CA ALA A 127 -42.21 -6.35 -45.77
C ALA A 127 -43.53 -6.15 -46.52
N THR A 128 -44.01 -4.91 -46.62
CA THR A 128 -45.32 -4.57 -47.18
C THR A 128 -45.28 -3.87 -48.53
N LEU A 129 -44.12 -3.37 -48.96
CA LEU A 129 -43.93 -2.63 -50.22
C LEU A 129 -44.62 -3.29 -51.42
N LYS A 130 -44.33 -4.57 -51.69
CA LYS A 130 -44.93 -5.29 -52.82
C LYS A 130 -46.46 -5.40 -52.70
N GLY A 131 -46.95 -5.69 -51.49
CA GLY A 131 -48.39 -5.81 -51.23
C GLY A 131 -49.09 -4.47 -51.44
N TYR A 132 -48.51 -3.40 -50.93
CA TYR A 132 -48.98 -2.04 -51.13
C TYR A 132 -49.05 -1.66 -52.61
N THR A 133 -47.97 -1.89 -53.39
CA THR A 133 -47.95 -1.59 -54.84
C THR A 133 -49.06 -2.31 -55.61
N ILE A 134 -49.35 -3.57 -55.28
CA ILE A 134 -50.44 -4.33 -55.91
C ILE A 134 -51.81 -3.77 -55.48
N LEU A 135 -51.97 -3.41 -54.21
CA LEU A 135 -53.22 -2.83 -53.71
C LEU A 135 -53.53 -1.46 -54.33
N GLN A 136 -52.52 -0.68 -54.69
CA GLN A 136 -52.71 0.61 -55.35
C GLN A 136 -53.44 0.50 -56.71
N GLU A 137 -53.44 -0.66 -57.36
CA GLU A 137 -54.17 -0.85 -58.63
C GLU A 137 -55.69 -1.04 -58.45
N SER A 138 -56.16 -1.41 -57.25
CA SER A 138 -57.56 -1.82 -57.03
C SER A 138 -58.20 -1.31 -55.73
N PHE A 139 -57.40 -0.87 -54.77
CA PHE A 139 -57.78 -0.37 -53.45
C PHE A 139 -56.88 0.84 -53.07
N ALA A 140 -56.71 1.76 -54.02
CA ALA A 140 -55.79 2.90 -53.87
C ALA A 140 -56.17 3.78 -52.68
N ASP A 141 -57.46 4.06 -52.50
CA ASP A 141 -57.94 4.93 -51.43
C ASP A 141 -57.73 4.31 -50.06
N GLU A 142 -58.12 3.05 -49.87
CA GLU A 142 -57.98 2.33 -48.60
C GLU A 142 -56.51 2.14 -48.23
N SER A 143 -55.69 1.65 -49.16
CA SER A 143 -54.26 1.44 -48.90
C SER A 143 -53.50 2.76 -48.67
N SER A 144 -53.87 3.85 -49.35
CA SER A 144 -53.26 5.17 -49.12
C SER A 144 -53.63 5.76 -47.76
N LYS A 145 -54.87 5.56 -47.28
CA LYS A 145 -55.29 5.98 -45.93
C LYS A 145 -54.49 5.25 -44.85
N ILE A 146 -54.26 3.94 -45.00
CA ILE A 146 -53.42 3.16 -44.06
C ILE A 146 -51.98 3.68 -44.07
N ALA A 147 -51.41 3.92 -45.25
CA ALA A 147 -50.05 4.48 -45.36
C ALA A 147 -49.95 5.88 -44.74
N ALA A 148 -50.99 6.70 -44.86
CA ALA A 148 -51.07 8.01 -44.20
C ALA A 148 -51.14 7.90 -42.68
N SER A 149 -51.92 6.96 -42.16
CA SER A 149 -52.02 6.68 -40.73
C SER A 149 -50.68 6.24 -40.13
N ILE A 150 -49.97 5.32 -40.79
CA ILE A 150 -48.62 4.90 -40.38
C ILE A 150 -47.63 6.07 -40.39
N ARG A 151 -47.74 6.97 -41.37
CA ARG A 151 -46.91 8.18 -41.41
C ARG A 151 -47.22 9.13 -40.26
N GLU A 152 -48.48 9.27 -39.88
CA GLU A 152 -48.87 10.09 -38.74
C GLU A 152 -48.30 9.51 -37.43
N MET A 153 -48.30 8.18 -37.26
CA MET A 153 -47.61 7.54 -36.14
C MET A 153 -46.12 7.90 -36.09
N ASP A 154 -45.40 7.83 -37.22
CA ASP A 154 -43.98 8.23 -37.31
C ASP A 154 -43.78 9.70 -36.90
N VAL A 155 -44.65 10.60 -37.36
CA VAL A 155 -44.61 12.01 -36.95
C VAL A 155 -44.81 12.17 -35.43
N LEU A 156 -45.77 11.47 -34.86
CA LEU A 156 -46.04 11.51 -33.42
C LEU A 156 -44.90 10.92 -32.59
N VAL A 157 -44.29 9.82 -33.03
CA VAL A 157 -43.13 9.20 -32.35
C VAL A 157 -41.91 10.10 -32.43
N ARG A 158 -41.65 10.75 -33.57
CA ARG A 158 -40.58 11.76 -33.67
C ARG A 158 -40.83 12.97 -32.77
N LYS A 159 -42.07 13.41 -32.64
CA LYS A 159 -42.49 14.48 -31.72
C LYS A 159 -42.26 14.05 -30.26
N LEU A 160 -42.59 12.81 -29.91
CA LEU A 160 -42.32 12.22 -28.59
C LEU A 160 -40.82 12.22 -28.29
N ARG A 161 -40.01 11.67 -29.21
CA ARG A 161 -38.54 11.67 -29.09
C ARG A 161 -37.98 13.08 -28.93
N GLY A 162 -38.43 14.04 -29.73
CA GLY A 162 -38.01 15.44 -29.66
C GLY A 162 -38.33 16.07 -28.29
N LEU A 163 -39.53 15.82 -27.77
CA LEU A 163 -39.92 16.28 -26.43
C LEU A 163 -38.99 15.71 -25.36
N ILE A 164 -38.72 14.40 -25.41
CA ILE A 164 -37.82 13.72 -24.46
C ILE A 164 -36.42 14.34 -24.53
N LEU A 165 -35.81 14.42 -25.70
CA LEU A 165 -34.46 14.97 -25.87
C LEU A 165 -34.35 16.44 -25.45
N SER A 166 -35.41 17.23 -25.61
CA SER A 166 -35.43 18.64 -25.21
C SER A 166 -35.61 18.88 -23.70
N SER A 167 -35.93 17.84 -22.92
CA SER A 167 -36.28 17.96 -21.49
C SER A 167 -35.12 18.33 -20.55
N LYS A 168 -33.87 18.34 -21.03
CA LYS A 168 -32.64 18.56 -20.23
C LYS A 168 -32.43 17.56 -19.08
N ILE A 169 -33.21 16.48 -18.98
CA ILE A 169 -33.03 15.44 -17.95
C ILE A 169 -31.64 14.79 -18.05
N ASP A 170 -31.19 14.48 -19.27
CA ASP A 170 -29.83 13.98 -19.54
C ASP A 170 -28.73 14.93 -19.02
N SER A 171 -28.93 16.24 -19.17
CA SER A 171 -28.02 17.27 -18.63
C SER A 171 -27.96 17.27 -17.10
N VAL A 172 -29.08 17.00 -16.42
CA VAL A 172 -29.12 16.85 -14.96
C VAL A 172 -28.42 15.56 -14.52
N LEU A 173 -28.64 14.45 -15.24
CA LEU A 173 -27.98 13.17 -14.94
C LEU A 173 -26.45 13.30 -15.09
N LYS A 174 -25.97 13.92 -16.17
CA LYS A 174 -24.54 14.21 -16.35
C LYS A 174 -23.97 15.12 -15.27
N SER A 175 -24.72 16.15 -14.87
CA SER A 175 -24.35 17.02 -13.74
C SER A 175 -24.19 16.23 -12.43
N LYS A 176 -25.03 15.23 -12.18
CA LYS A 176 -24.91 14.34 -11.01
C LYS A 176 -23.69 13.44 -11.07
N GLU A 177 -23.36 12.91 -12.25
CA GLU A 177 -22.13 12.13 -12.45
C GLU A 177 -20.88 12.98 -12.15
N LEU A 178 -20.83 14.20 -12.71
CA LEU A 178 -19.74 15.15 -12.43
C LEU A 178 -19.64 15.52 -10.95
N LEU A 179 -20.78 15.71 -10.27
CA LEU A 179 -20.82 15.94 -8.83
C LEU A 179 -20.26 14.74 -8.04
N GLY A 180 -20.61 13.51 -8.43
CA GLY A 180 -20.07 12.29 -7.83
C GLY A 180 -18.54 12.20 -7.96
N ASP A 181 -18.03 12.48 -9.15
CA ASP A 181 -16.59 12.52 -9.44
C ASP A 181 -15.87 13.61 -8.64
N ALA A 182 -16.42 14.81 -8.56
CA ALA A 182 -15.85 15.91 -7.78
C ALA A 182 -15.86 15.60 -6.27
N SER A 183 -16.98 15.10 -5.76
CA SER A 183 -17.17 14.75 -4.35
C SER A 183 -16.20 13.65 -3.93
N SER A 184 -16.04 12.60 -4.73
CA SER A 184 -15.11 11.51 -4.44
C SER A 184 -13.65 11.98 -4.33
N LYS A 185 -13.23 12.90 -5.20
CA LYS A 185 -11.89 13.52 -5.16
C LYS A 185 -11.71 14.39 -3.92
N ILE A 186 -12.72 15.17 -3.54
CA ILE A 186 -12.69 16.01 -2.34
C ILE A 186 -12.63 15.15 -1.07
N SER A 187 -13.46 14.11 -0.96
CA SER A 187 -13.41 13.17 0.17
C SER A 187 -12.07 12.44 0.26
N ARG A 188 -11.47 12.07 -0.88
CA ARG A 188 -10.11 11.52 -0.91
C ARG A 188 -9.08 12.49 -0.33
N LYS A 189 -9.16 13.79 -0.64
CA LYS A 189 -8.27 14.80 -0.06
C LYS A 189 -8.43 14.91 1.45
N GLN A 190 -9.67 14.92 1.95
CA GLN A 190 -9.94 14.95 3.40
C GLN A 190 -9.37 13.73 4.11
N LYS A 191 -9.50 12.54 3.52
CA LYS A 191 -8.91 11.31 4.05
C LYS A 191 -7.37 11.40 4.11
N ILE A 192 -6.73 11.86 3.03
CA ILE A 192 -5.28 12.08 2.98
C ILE A 192 -4.84 13.03 4.11
N MET A 193 -5.55 14.14 4.31
CA MET A 193 -5.23 15.09 5.38
C MET A 193 -5.34 14.46 6.77
N SER A 194 -6.40 13.67 7.01
CA SER A 194 -6.57 12.95 8.28
C SER A 194 -5.47 11.90 8.52
N GLU A 195 -5.07 11.18 7.48
CA GLU A 195 -3.96 10.23 7.53
C GLU A 195 -2.63 10.93 7.83
N ILE A 196 -2.37 12.08 7.19
CA ILE A 196 -1.20 12.94 7.47
C ILE A 196 -1.18 13.39 8.94
N ASP A 197 -2.31 13.85 9.48
CA ASP A 197 -2.40 14.27 10.88
C ASP A 197 -2.14 13.11 11.85
N SER A 198 -2.68 11.93 11.54
CA SER A 198 -2.42 10.71 12.33
C SER A 198 -0.94 10.31 12.27
N GLY A 199 -0.31 10.44 11.09
CA GLY A 199 1.11 10.19 10.89
C GLY A 199 1.98 11.15 11.70
N HIS A 200 1.65 12.44 11.76
CA HIS A 200 2.37 13.41 12.58
C HIS A 200 2.27 13.10 14.08
N LYS A 201 1.09 12.71 14.57
CA LYS A 201 0.93 12.27 15.97
C LYS A 201 1.80 11.05 16.27
N ARG A 202 1.82 10.08 15.36
CA ARG A 202 2.65 8.88 15.51
C ARG A 202 4.14 9.18 15.48
N LEU A 203 4.59 10.09 14.60
CA LEU A 203 5.98 10.56 14.59
C LEU A 203 6.39 11.17 15.92
N GLU A 204 5.52 11.98 16.51
CA GLU A 204 5.80 12.63 17.79
C GLU A 204 5.92 11.61 18.93
N GLU A 205 5.06 10.60 18.96
CA GLU A 205 5.16 9.48 19.91
C GLU A 205 6.48 8.71 19.76
N LEU A 206 6.86 8.37 18.53
CA LEU A 206 8.10 7.62 18.26
C LEU A 206 9.34 8.44 18.62
N LYS A 207 9.35 9.75 18.34
CA LYS A 207 10.44 10.64 18.76
C LYS A 207 10.57 10.69 20.28
N LYS A 208 9.47 10.86 21.01
CA LYS A 208 9.48 10.83 22.48
C LYS A 208 9.98 9.50 23.03
N SER A 209 9.55 8.39 22.44
CA SER A 209 10.03 7.06 22.82
C SER A 209 11.53 6.91 22.59
N ARG A 210 12.04 7.39 21.45
CA ARG A 210 13.47 7.37 21.14
C ARG A 210 14.26 8.25 22.12
N ASP A 211 13.80 9.46 22.39
CA ASP A 211 14.48 10.38 23.31
C ASP A 211 14.53 9.80 24.74
N ALA A 212 13.51 9.02 25.14
CA ALA A 212 13.53 8.28 26.40
C ALA A 212 14.60 7.17 26.41
N LEU A 213 14.74 6.40 25.32
CA LEU A 213 15.79 5.38 25.19
C LEU A 213 17.20 6.01 25.19
N GLU A 214 17.39 7.14 24.50
CA GLU A 214 18.68 7.85 24.50
C GLU A 214 19.02 8.38 25.90
N LYS A 215 18.03 8.84 26.66
CA LYS A 215 18.22 9.24 28.05
C LYS A 215 18.59 8.03 28.93
N GLU A 216 17.88 6.92 28.81
CA GLU A 216 18.17 5.68 29.54
C GLU A 216 19.58 5.17 29.24
N LYS A 217 19.98 5.21 27.97
CA LYS A 217 21.35 4.90 27.53
C LYS A 217 22.38 5.82 28.19
N ALA A 218 22.13 7.13 28.19
CA ALA A 218 23.02 8.11 28.81
C ALA A 218 23.14 7.88 30.33
N ASP A 219 22.05 7.50 30.99
CA ASP A 219 22.06 7.17 32.42
C ASP A 219 22.89 5.89 32.69
N LEU A 220 22.77 4.85 31.86
CA LEU A 220 23.62 3.66 31.92
C LEU A 220 25.09 3.98 31.66
N MET A 221 25.38 4.86 30.70
CA MET A 221 26.75 5.31 30.41
C MET A 221 27.40 6.07 31.57
N ASN A 222 26.61 6.71 32.44
CA ASN A 222 27.08 7.40 33.64
C ASN A 222 26.91 6.57 34.92
N SER A 223 26.48 5.32 34.80
CA SER A 223 26.19 4.47 35.94
C SER A 223 27.47 4.03 36.66
N LYS A 224 27.32 3.74 37.95
CA LYS A 224 28.40 3.14 38.76
C LYS A 224 28.82 1.78 38.24
N ASP A 225 27.91 1.04 37.61
CA ASP A 225 28.19 -0.29 37.08
C ASP A 225 29.13 -0.24 35.87
N LEU A 226 29.01 0.76 35.00
CA LEU A 226 29.95 0.95 33.90
C LEU A 226 31.34 1.37 34.42
N SER A 227 31.39 2.28 35.40
CA SER A 227 32.66 2.64 36.05
C SER A 227 33.33 1.41 36.67
N LYS A 228 32.56 0.61 37.41
CA LYS A 228 33.02 -0.64 38.02
C LYS A 228 33.52 -1.64 36.97
N LEU A 229 32.83 -1.74 35.82
CA LEU A 229 33.29 -2.58 34.71
C LEU A 229 34.66 -2.13 34.20
N TYR A 230 34.87 -0.83 33.98
CA TYR A 230 36.17 -0.29 33.54
C TYR A 230 37.26 -0.53 34.58
N GLU A 231 36.98 -0.33 35.86
CA GLU A 231 37.91 -0.59 36.96
C GLU A 231 38.31 -2.07 37.02
N LEU A 232 37.33 -2.99 36.96
CA LEU A 232 37.59 -4.43 36.99
C LEU A 232 38.38 -4.89 35.75
N ASN A 233 38.08 -4.35 34.57
CA ASN A 233 38.84 -4.62 33.35
C ASN A 233 40.30 -4.14 33.49
N GLY A 234 40.50 -2.93 34.05
CA GLY A 234 41.83 -2.41 34.37
C GLY A 234 42.59 -3.32 35.35
N LYS A 235 41.92 -3.77 36.43
CA LYS A 235 42.48 -4.68 37.42
C LYS A 235 42.83 -6.04 36.80
N SER A 236 41.96 -6.62 35.98
CA SER A 236 42.22 -7.88 35.27
C SER A 236 43.46 -7.77 34.37
N ALA A 237 43.62 -6.66 33.65
CA ALA A 237 44.79 -6.40 32.82
C ALA A 237 46.09 -6.17 33.61
N LEU A 238 46.01 -5.66 34.85
CA LEU A 238 47.16 -5.57 35.76
C LEU A 238 47.55 -6.94 36.30
N LEU A 239 46.58 -7.72 36.80
CA LEU A 239 46.82 -9.09 37.28
C LEU A 239 47.44 -9.97 36.19
N GLU A 240 46.99 -9.83 34.94
CA GLU A 240 47.58 -10.58 33.83
C GLU A 240 49.05 -10.21 33.57
N ARG A 241 49.39 -8.93 33.69
CA ARG A 241 50.78 -8.47 33.60
C ARG A 241 51.62 -9.02 34.74
N GLU A 242 51.08 -9.09 35.96
CA GLU A 242 51.77 -9.66 37.11
C GLU A 242 51.97 -11.17 37.00
N ILE A 243 50.95 -11.92 36.54
CA ILE A 243 51.06 -13.35 36.28
C ILE A 243 52.14 -13.62 35.24
N ASN A 244 52.15 -12.85 34.14
CA ASN A 244 53.16 -12.98 33.10
C ASN A 244 54.56 -12.58 33.60
N SER A 245 54.67 -11.54 34.42
CA SER A 245 55.94 -11.14 35.04
C SER A 245 56.48 -12.25 35.94
N ASN A 246 55.62 -12.85 36.77
CA ASN A 246 55.98 -13.98 37.62
C ASN A 246 56.44 -15.17 36.76
N LYS A 247 55.67 -15.55 35.74
CA LYS A 247 56.05 -16.60 34.78
C LYS A 247 57.42 -16.32 34.14
N ASN A 248 57.66 -15.10 33.66
CA ASN A 248 58.91 -14.71 33.02
C ASN A 248 60.10 -14.78 33.97
N ALA A 249 59.92 -14.47 35.26
CA ALA A 249 60.97 -14.62 36.26
C ALA A 249 61.40 -16.09 36.39
N LEU A 250 60.44 -17.02 36.48
CA LEU A 250 60.71 -18.46 36.50
C LEU A 250 61.41 -18.92 35.22
N THR A 251 60.86 -18.56 34.05
CA THR A 251 61.45 -18.93 32.76
C THR A 251 62.86 -18.39 32.59
N SER A 252 63.14 -17.18 33.08
CA SER A 252 64.48 -16.59 33.03
C SER A 252 65.48 -17.37 33.89
N SER A 253 65.07 -17.79 35.08
CA SER A 253 65.89 -18.64 35.96
C SER A 253 66.21 -19.98 35.30
N PHE A 254 65.23 -20.65 34.69
CA PHE A 254 65.45 -21.92 33.99
C PHE A 254 66.25 -21.77 32.68
N SER A 255 66.10 -20.65 31.98
CA SER A 255 66.92 -20.33 30.80
C SER A 255 68.40 -20.17 31.17
N ALA A 256 68.71 -19.58 32.33
CA ALA A 256 70.08 -19.49 32.83
C ALA A 256 70.69 -20.86 33.21
N LEU A 257 69.83 -21.85 33.48
CA LEU A 257 70.23 -23.23 33.79
C LEU A 257 70.19 -24.17 32.59
N GLU A 258 69.74 -23.72 31.43
CA GLU A 258 69.47 -24.56 30.25
C GLU A 258 70.65 -25.47 29.88
N LYS A 259 71.85 -24.89 29.73
CA LYS A 259 73.07 -25.62 29.36
C LYS A 259 73.52 -26.58 30.46
N ALA A 260 73.31 -26.22 31.73
CA ALA A 260 73.67 -27.07 32.88
C ALA A 260 72.72 -28.26 32.98
N LEU A 261 71.41 -28.03 32.90
CA LEU A 261 70.36 -29.04 32.91
C LEU A 261 70.48 -30.01 31.74
N LYS A 262 70.72 -29.52 30.51
CA LYS A 262 70.94 -30.35 29.31
C LYS A 262 72.18 -31.24 29.39
N LYS A 263 73.23 -30.80 30.10
CA LYS A 263 74.44 -31.61 30.31
C LYS A 263 74.24 -32.61 31.44
N TYR A 264 73.59 -32.20 32.53
CA TYR A 264 73.28 -33.08 33.65
C TYR A 264 72.35 -34.22 33.26
N SER A 265 71.33 -33.95 32.43
CA SER A 265 70.40 -34.97 31.94
C SER A 265 71.08 -36.10 31.14
N ARG A 266 72.28 -35.87 30.59
CA ARG A 266 73.10 -36.90 29.90
C ARG A 266 73.94 -37.75 30.85
N VAL A 267 74.19 -37.25 32.07
CA VAL A 267 74.97 -37.92 33.11
C VAL A 267 74.06 -38.68 34.07
N ALA A 268 72.88 -38.13 34.37
CA ALA A 268 71.88 -38.72 35.24
C ALA A 268 70.59 -39.04 34.45
N PHE A 269 70.58 -40.19 33.76
CA PHE A 269 69.47 -40.65 32.90
C PHE A 269 68.12 -40.72 33.64
N GLU A 270 68.11 -41.04 34.93
CA GLU A 270 66.89 -41.12 35.75
C GLU A 270 66.18 -39.75 35.90
N SER A 271 66.93 -38.65 35.80
CA SER A 271 66.40 -37.28 35.94
C SER A 271 66.10 -36.59 34.59
N GLN A 272 66.30 -37.28 33.47
CA GLN A 272 66.23 -36.68 32.13
C GLN A 272 64.83 -36.13 31.80
N LYS A 273 63.78 -36.92 32.02
CA LYS A 273 62.40 -36.52 31.70
C LYS A 273 61.92 -35.31 32.51
N LEU A 274 62.36 -35.21 33.77
CA LEU A 274 62.02 -34.08 34.64
C LEU A 274 62.77 -32.83 34.18
N ALA A 275 64.05 -32.95 33.84
CA ALA A 275 64.84 -31.84 33.29
C ALA A 275 64.22 -31.29 31.99
N GLU A 276 63.82 -32.16 31.07
CA GLU A 276 63.21 -31.77 29.79
C GLU A 276 61.90 -31.00 29.99
N ARG A 277 61.02 -31.47 30.88
CA ARG A 277 59.75 -30.77 31.20
C ARG A 277 59.98 -29.35 31.72
N TYR A 278 60.92 -29.17 32.64
CA TYR A 278 61.24 -27.86 33.20
C TYR A 278 62.00 -26.94 32.23
N LEU A 279 62.59 -27.48 31.17
CA LEU A 279 63.20 -26.68 30.10
C LEU A 279 62.18 -26.23 29.04
N GLU A 280 61.17 -27.06 28.77
CA GLU A 280 60.11 -26.74 27.80
C GLU A 280 59.04 -25.80 28.39
N ASP A 281 58.49 -26.14 29.56
CA ASP A 281 57.51 -25.31 30.26
C ASP A 281 57.79 -25.32 31.77
N PRO A 282 58.67 -24.43 32.26
CA PRO A 282 59.01 -24.35 33.68
C PRO A 282 57.79 -24.19 34.60
N LEU A 283 56.79 -23.41 34.17
CA LEU A 283 55.59 -23.15 34.96
C LEU A 283 54.69 -24.39 34.98
N GLY A 284 54.40 -24.96 33.81
CA GLY A 284 53.60 -26.17 33.70
C GLY A 284 54.23 -27.34 34.48
N ALA A 285 55.55 -27.55 34.33
CA ALA A 285 56.27 -28.57 35.07
C ALA A 285 56.15 -28.36 36.58
N MET A 286 56.34 -27.13 37.05
CA MET A 286 56.24 -26.76 38.48
C MET A 286 54.84 -26.95 39.06
N LEU A 287 53.78 -26.68 38.29
CA LEU A 287 52.40 -26.87 38.74
C LEU A 287 52.03 -28.35 38.94
N HIS A 288 52.68 -29.25 38.19
CA HIS A 288 52.43 -30.70 38.25
C HIS A 288 53.47 -31.46 39.10
N ASP A 289 54.51 -30.79 39.59
CA ASP A 289 55.55 -31.35 40.47
C ASP A 289 55.18 -31.18 41.95
N HIS A 290 54.19 -31.94 42.41
CA HIS A 290 53.69 -31.86 43.79
C HIS A 290 54.72 -32.27 44.86
N GLY A 291 55.74 -33.04 44.47
CA GLY A 291 56.82 -33.50 45.35
C GLY A 291 58.03 -32.57 45.42
N LEU A 292 58.06 -31.51 44.61
CA LEU A 292 59.24 -30.67 44.37
C LEU A 292 60.49 -31.52 44.04
N GLU A 293 60.31 -32.53 43.18
CA GLU A 293 61.40 -33.39 42.73
C GLU A 293 62.48 -32.58 42.00
N ILE A 294 62.11 -31.42 41.47
CA ILE A 294 63.04 -30.42 40.92
C ILE A 294 64.15 -30.03 41.90
N LEU A 295 63.91 -29.99 43.20
CA LEU A 295 64.95 -29.66 44.20
C LEU A 295 66.08 -30.69 44.20
N LYS A 296 65.74 -31.98 44.12
CA LYS A 296 66.72 -33.07 44.02
C LYS A 296 67.53 -32.95 42.74
N LEU A 297 66.85 -32.60 41.64
CA LEU A 297 67.47 -32.40 40.34
C LEU A 297 68.46 -31.23 40.37
N LEU A 298 68.06 -30.07 40.92
CA LEU A 298 68.92 -28.88 41.03
C LEU A 298 70.12 -29.12 41.97
N GLU A 299 69.94 -29.85 43.07
CA GLU A 299 71.03 -30.24 43.95
C GLU A 299 72.03 -31.18 43.23
N GLY A 300 71.52 -32.11 42.42
CA GLY A 300 72.34 -32.97 41.57
C GLY A 300 73.13 -32.17 40.51
N VAL A 301 72.49 -31.20 39.86
CA VAL A 301 73.15 -30.30 38.91
C VAL A 301 74.26 -29.50 39.59
N LYS A 302 74.00 -28.97 40.80
CA LYS A 302 74.99 -28.22 41.60
C LYS A 302 76.20 -29.08 41.92
N LYS A 303 76.01 -30.29 42.47
CA LYS A 303 77.08 -31.26 42.75
C LYS A 303 77.87 -31.63 41.49
N ALA A 304 77.20 -31.75 40.35
CA ALA A 304 77.85 -32.09 39.09
C ALA A 304 78.72 -30.96 38.52
N ILE A 305 78.33 -29.70 38.73
CA ILE A 305 79.15 -28.52 38.41
C ILE A 305 80.34 -28.40 39.35
N ASP A 306 80.14 -28.63 40.65
CA ASP A 306 81.20 -28.50 41.67
C ASP A 306 82.26 -29.60 41.55
N SER A 307 81.85 -30.85 41.27
CA SER A 307 82.73 -32.01 41.06
C SER A 307 83.46 -32.02 39.71
N GLY A 308 83.13 -31.11 38.80
CA GLY A 308 83.69 -31.07 37.44
C GLY A 308 83.15 -32.14 36.49
N SER A 309 82.12 -32.89 36.88
CA SER A 309 81.45 -33.87 35.99
C SER A 309 80.66 -33.19 34.86
N ILE A 310 80.32 -31.90 35.00
CA ILE A 310 79.80 -31.05 33.93
C ILE A 310 80.73 -29.87 33.68
N ILE A 311 81.27 -29.78 32.46
CA ILE A 311 82.13 -28.67 32.05
C ILE A 311 81.26 -27.52 31.51
N LEU A 312 81.30 -26.35 32.16
CA LEU A 312 80.69 -25.11 31.70
C LEU A 312 81.79 -24.06 31.49
N ASP A 313 81.51 -23.05 30.67
CA ASP A 313 82.38 -21.87 30.57
C ASP A 313 82.30 -21.06 31.88
N ASP A 314 83.40 -20.40 32.29
CA ASP A 314 83.51 -19.78 33.62
C ASP A 314 82.38 -18.79 33.93
N LYS A 315 81.97 -18.00 32.94
CA LYS A 315 80.89 -17.01 33.09
C LYS A 315 79.52 -17.68 33.28
N LYS A 316 79.21 -18.78 32.56
CA LYS A 316 77.97 -19.54 32.78
C LYS A 316 78.03 -20.40 34.01
N ARG A 317 79.20 -20.94 34.38
CA ARG A 317 79.39 -21.69 35.62
C ARG A 317 79.00 -20.83 36.83
N GLN A 318 79.55 -19.62 36.90
CA GLN A 318 79.22 -18.66 37.96
C GLN A 318 77.73 -18.32 37.99
N LYS A 319 77.16 -17.93 36.85
CA LYS A 319 75.75 -17.56 36.73
C LYS A 319 74.79 -18.72 37.04
N SER A 320 75.11 -19.94 36.64
CA SER A 320 74.30 -21.13 36.95
C SER A 320 74.39 -21.48 38.44
N LEU A 321 75.55 -21.36 39.09
CA LEU A 321 75.70 -21.59 40.52
C LEU A 321 74.93 -20.56 41.36
N GLU A 322 74.96 -19.29 40.97
CA GLU A 322 74.16 -18.22 41.60
C GLU A 322 72.66 -18.50 41.50
N VAL A 323 72.17 -18.87 40.31
CA VAL A 323 70.76 -19.22 40.11
C VAL A 323 70.38 -20.49 40.90
N LEU A 324 71.23 -21.53 40.91
CA LEU A 324 70.99 -22.76 41.68
C LEU A 324 70.94 -22.53 43.18
N GLN A 325 71.66 -21.54 43.70
CA GLN A 325 71.56 -21.13 45.11
C GLN A 325 70.24 -20.41 45.41
N SER A 326 69.72 -19.64 44.44
CA SER A 326 68.45 -18.90 44.59
C SER A 326 67.19 -19.73 44.38
N LEU A 327 67.29 -20.88 43.71
CA LEU A 327 66.17 -21.79 43.44
C LEU A 327 66.06 -22.87 44.54
N ASP A 328 65.77 -22.42 45.75
CA ASP A 328 65.56 -23.30 46.91
C ASP A 328 64.07 -23.57 47.17
N ARG A 329 63.78 -24.34 48.22
CA ARG A 329 62.40 -24.71 48.59
C ARG A 329 61.53 -23.47 48.86
N ASP A 330 62.11 -22.45 49.48
CA ASP A 330 61.39 -21.23 49.86
C ASP A 330 61.02 -20.41 48.62
N PHE A 331 61.94 -20.32 47.64
CA PHE A 331 61.65 -19.74 46.33
C PHE A 331 60.47 -20.44 45.65
N PHE A 332 60.50 -21.79 45.52
CA PHE A 332 59.44 -22.51 44.82
C PHE A 332 58.10 -22.42 45.56
N ALA A 333 58.10 -22.46 46.89
CA ALA A 333 56.90 -22.29 47.70
C ALA A 333 56.29 -20.89 47.53
N ALA A 334 57.10 -19.84 47.68
CA ALA A 334 56.69 -18.45 47.51
C ALA A 334 56.18 -18.15 46.10
N PHE A 335 56.85 -18.72 45.08
CA PHE A 335 56.41 -18.60 43.70
C PHE A 335 55.03 -19.25 43.46
N LEU A 336 54.84 -20.50 43.93
CA LEU A 336 53.56 -21.21 43.77
C LEU A 336 52.43 -20.48 44.49
N GLU A 337 52.68 -20.01 45.71
CA GLU A 337 51.71 -19.25 46.49
C GLU A 337 51.32 -17.96 45.77
N ARG A 338 52.31 -17.18 45.31
CA ARG A 338 52.07 -15.96 44.54
C ARG A 338 51.29 -16.24 43.25
N HIS A 339 51.70 -17.24 42.47
CA HIS A 339 51.04 -17.59 41.22
C HIS A 339 49.59 -18.04 41.44
N ARG A 340 49.33 -18.86 42.46
CA ARG A 340 47.98 -19.30 42.84
C ARG A 340 47.12 -18.13 43.30
N SER A 341 47.68 -17.24 44.13
CA SER A 341 46.98 -16.05 44.62
C SER A 341 46.57 -15.13 43.47
N LEU A 342 47.51 -14.77 42.59
CA LEU A 342 47.22 -13.92 41.41
C LEU A 342 46.21 -14.58 40.47
N SER A 343 46.34 -15.89 40.22
CA SER A 343 45.42 -16.61 39.32
C SER A 343 44.01 -16.68 39.90
N LYS A 344 43.87 -16.91 41.21
CA LYS A 344 42.58 -16.90 41.90
C LYS A 344 41.95 -15.50 41.86
N GLU A 345 42.71 -14.47 42.19
CA GLU A 345 42.22 -13.10 42.17
C GLU A 345 41.77 -12.69 40.76
N ARG A 346 42.50 -13.10 39.72
CA ARG A 346 42.09 -12.88 38.33
C ARG A 346 40.77 -13.58 38.00
N GLU A 347 40.59 -14.82 38.44
CA GLU A 347 39.34 -15.56 38.19
C GLU A 347 38.15 -14.94 38.92
N ASP A 348 38.34 -14.45 40.15
CA ASP A 348 37.32 -13.74 40.92
C ASP A 348 36.92 -12.41 40.23
N VAL A 349 37.91 -11.66 39.74
CA VAL A 349 37.70 -10.43 38.95
C VAL A 349 36.95 -10.74 37.65
N ASN A 350 37.37 -11.77 36.91
CA ASN A 350 36.72 -12.17 35.66
C ASN A 350 35.28 -12.66 35.89
N SER A 351 35.02 -13.38 36.97
CA SER A 351 33.67 -13.77 37.37
C SER A 351 32.80 -12.55 37.69
N SER A 352 33.38 -11.54 38.36
CA SER A 352 32.71 -10.27 38.63
C SER A 352 32.40 -9.49 37.35
N ILE A 353 33.33 -9.46 36.39
CA ILE A 353 33.13 -8.84 35.07
C ILE A 353 31.98 -9.53 34.32
N ARG A 354 31.97 -10.87 34.28
CA ARG A 354 30.89 -11.65 33.63
C ARG A 354 29.51 -11.39 34.21
N GLY A 355 29.45 -11.04 35.50
CA GLY A 355 28.20 -10.67 36.18
C GLY A 355 27.63 -9.31 35.80
N ILE A 356 28.42 -8.42 35.19
CA ILE A 356 27.97 -7.07 34.80
C ILE A 356 27.34 -7.14 33.39
N GLY A 357 26.01 -7.13 33.33
CA GLY A 357 25.24 -7.20 32.08
C GLY A 357 25.12 -5.89 31.31
N ILE A 358 25.67 -4.79 31.81
CA ILE A 358 25.38 -3.43 31.32
C ILE A 358 25.66 -3.21 29.83
N MET A 359 26.70 -3.83 29.28
CA MET A 359 27.02 -3.72 27.85
C MET A 359 25.96 -4.39 26.96
N LYS A 360 25.32 -5.47 27.45
CA LYS A 360 24.20 -6.11 26.73
C LYS A 360 22.96 -5.22 26.76
N GLU A 361 22.70 -4.57 27.89
CA GLU A 361 21.58 -3.62 28.03
C GLU A 361 21.76 -2.41 27.11
N ILE A 362 22.96 -1.81 27.08
CA ILE A 362 23.30 -0.72 26.16
C ILE A 362 23.10 -1.15 24.71
N GLY A 363 23.60 -2.33 24.32
CA GLY A 363 23.41 -2.86 22.97
C GLY A 363 21.93 -3.05 22.60
N ALA A 364 21.13 -3.59 23.52
CA ALA A 364 19.68 -3.76 23.30
C ALA A 364 18.93 -2.42 23.16
N LEU A 365 19.35 -1.38 23.89
CA LEU A 365 18.80 -0.03 23.74
C LEU A 365 19.19 0.58 22.39
N GLU A 366 20.42 0.36 21.92
CA GLU A 366 20.89 0.82 20.61
C GLU A 366 20.12 0.18 19.46
N GLU A 367 19.91 -1.14 19.50
CA GLU A 367 19.10 -1.86 18.52
C GLU A 367 17.65 -1.33 18.48
N LYS A 368 17.05 -1.10 19.64
CA LYS A 368 15.70 -0.50 19.74
C LYS A 368 15.68 0.91 19.17
N SER A 369 16.65 1.77 19.53
CA SER A 369 16.75 3.15 19.03
C SER A 369 16.88 3.18 17.51
N ALA A 370 17.71 2.30 16.93
CA ALA A 370 17.85 2.14 15.49
C ALA A 370 16.53 1.72 14.81
N SER A 371 15.82 0.73 15.37
CA SER A 371 14.52 0.30 14.83
C SER A 371 13.44 1.41 14.87
N LEU A 372 13.49 2.29 15.88
CA LEU A 372 12.61 3.45 15.96
C LEU A 372 12.98 4.50 14.92
N LEU A 373 14.27 4.73 14.65
CA LEU A 373 14.73 5.64 13.59
C LEU A 373 14.23 5.20 12.22
N ASP A 374 14.35 3.91 11.88
CA ASP A 374 13.83 3.35 10.64
C ASP A 374 12.31 3.58 10.52
N SER A 375 11.59 3.39 11.62
CA SER A 375 10.14 3.59 11.67
C SER A 375 9.75 5.07 11.49
N ILE A 376 10.51 5.98 12.11
CA ILE A 376 10.35 7.43 11.95
C ILE A 376 10.58 7.84 10.49
N GLU A 377 11.63 7.33 9.85
CA GLU A 377 11.94 7.66 8.46
C GLU A 377 10.86 7.15 7.50
N ARG A 378 10.39 5.91 7.68
CA ARG A 378 9.29 5.36 6.87
C ARG A 378 8.02 6.20 6.96
N ILE A 379 7.61 6.60 8.17
CA ILE A 379 6.42 7.42 8.35
C ILE A 379 6.62 8.81 7.75
N ARG A 380 7.80 9.43 7.92
CA ARG A 380 8.12 10.73 7.31
C ARG A 380 7.99 10.68 5.78
N ASN A 381 8.59 9.67 5.16
CA ASN A 381 8.53 9.49 3.70
C ASN A 381 7.08 9.21 3.24
N GLY A 382 6.32 8.44 4.03
CA GLY A 382 4.89 8.21 3.79
C GLY A 382 4.06 9.51 3.82
N ILE A 383 4.27 10.36 4.81
CA ILE A 383 3.61 11.67 4.92
C ILE A 383 3.95 12.56 3.73
N GLU A 384 5.22 12.60 3.33
CA GLU A 384 5.67 13.41 2.18
C GLU A 384 5.01 12.94 0.87
N SER A 385 4.97 11.63 0.63
CA SER A 385 4.26 11.05 -0.53
C SER A 385 2.77 11.39 -0.51
N MET A 386 2.10 11.24 0.64
CA MET A 386 0.69 11.59 0.81
C MET A 386 0.43 13.07 0.56
N LYS A 387 1.33 13.94 1.01
CA LYS A 387 1.24 15.39 0.78
C LYS A 387 1.30 15.71 -0.71
N ASN A 388 2.25 15.13 -1.44
CA ASN A 388 2.38 15.29 -2.88
C ASN A 388 1.13 14.82 -3.63
N ASP A 389 0.51 13.71 -3.20
CA ASP A 389 -0.75 13.24 -3.78
C ASP A 389 -1.95 14.13 -3.43
N GLY A 390 -1.99 14.67 -2.21
CA GLY A 390 -3.01 15.62 -1.77
C GLY A 390 -2.95 16.97 -2.48
N GLU A 391 -1.75 17.45 -2.82
CA GLU A 391 -1.53 18.71 -3.55
C GLU A 391 -2.06 18.66 -5.00
N LYS A 392 -2.09 17.48 -5.62
CA LYS A 392 -2.70 17.28 -6.95
C LYS A 392 -4.22 17.49 -6.94
N ILE A 393 -4.85 17.44 -5.77
CA ILE A 393 -6.30 17.63 -5.62
C ILE A 393 -6.54 19.05 -5.11
N VAL A 394 -7.15 19.90 -5.94
CA VAL A 394 -7.49 21.28 -5.59
C VAL A 394 -9.01 21.42 -5.55
N PRO A 395 -9.66 21.32 -4.36
CA PRO A 395 -11.11 21.36 -4.20
C PRO A 395 -11.74 22.59 -4.83
N GLU A 396 -11.11 23.75 -4.71
CA GLU A 396 -11.60 25.01 -5.26
C GLU A 396 -11.67 24.98 -6.80
N MET A 397 -10.67 24.35 -7.45
CA MET A 397 -10.72 24.16 -8.91
C MET A 397 -11.77 23.12 -9.30
N LEU A 398 -11.92 22.04 -8.52
CA LEU A 398 -12.97 21.05 -8.78
C LEU A 398 -14.37 21.64 -8.65
N LYS A 399 -14.63 22.44 -7.60
CA LYS A 399 -15.88 23.19 -7.44
C LYS A 399 -16.13 24.11 -8.64
N LYS A 400 -15.12 24.87 -9.07
CA LYS A 400 -15.25 25.79 -10.21
C LYS A 400 -15.47 25.09 -11.54
N CYS A 401 -14.79 23.97 -11.79
CA CYS A 401 -15.04 23.14 -12.97
C CYS A 401 -16.47 22.60 -12.95
N LEU A 402 -16.90 22.04 -11.83
CA LEU A 402 -18.25 21.53 -11.65
C LEU A 402 -19.30 22.62 -11.88
N GLU A 403 -19.11 23.82 -11.34
CA GLU A 403 -19.99 24.97 -11.55
C GLU A 403 -20.11 25.32 -13.03
N ASN A 404 -18.97 25.45 -13.73
CA ASN A 404 -18.95 25.77 -15.16
C ASN A 404 -19.65 24.69 -15.99
N ASP A 405 -19.43 23.41 -15.68
CA ASP A 405 -20.01 22.29 -16.42
C ASP A 405 -21.52 22.21 -16.18
N ILE A 406 -21.99 22.39 -14.95
CA ILE A 406 -23.42 22.45 -14.62
C ILE A 406 -24.09 23.64 -15.31
N ASN A 407 -23.48 24.82 -15.25
CA ASN A 407 -23.99 26.03 -15.92
C ASN A 407 -24.07 25.83 -17.44
N ALA A 408 -23.07 25.20 -18.05
CA ALA A 408 -23.06 24.89 -19.48
C ALA A 408 -24.12 23.85 -19.86
N LEU A 409 -24.31 22.80 -19.05
CA LEU A 409 -25.25 21.71 -19.32
C LEU A 409 -26.71 22.13 -19.11
N LEU A 410 -26.99 22.89 -18.06
CA LEU A 410 -28.34 23.31 -17.69
C LEU A 410 -28.73 24.66 -18.30
N GLY A 411 -27.77 25.49 -18.70
CA GLY A 411 -28.01 26.86 -19.12
C GLY A 411 -28.55 27.73 -17.99
N GLU A 412 -28.21 27.38 -16.75
CA GLU A 412 -28.52 28.14 -15.54
C GLU A 412 -27.24 28.84 -15.06
N SER A 413 -27.40 29.83 -14.17
CA SER A 413 -26.29 30.54 -13.55
C SER A 413 -26.31 30.24 -12.05
N ILE A 414 -25.63 29.17 -11.66
CA ILE A 414 -25.43 28.81 -10.25
C ILE A 414 -24.03 29.21 -9.79
N SER A 415 -23.89 29.46 -8.50
CA SER A 415 -22.61 29.63 -7.81
C SER A 415 -22.48 28.56 -6.73
N ILE A 416 -21.42 27.74 -6.80
CA ILE A 416 -21.17 26.69 -5.81
C ILE A 416 -20.34 27.28 -4.66
N ILE A 417 -20.94 27.42 -3.48
CA ILE A 417 -20.28 27.98 -2.28
C ILE A 417 -19.59 26.90 -1.42
#